data_AF-A0A976YHI7-F1
#
_entry.id   AF-A0A976YHI7-F1
#
_cell.length_a   1.000
_cell.length_b   1.000
_cell.length_c   1.000
_cell.angle_alpha   90.00
_cell.angle_beta   90.00
_cell.angle_gamma   90.00
#
_symmetry.space_group_name_H-M   'P 1'
#
loop_
_entity.id
_entity.type
_entity.pdbx_description
1 polymer ?
#
loop_
_entity_poly.entity_id
_entity_poly.type
_entity_poly.pdbx_seq_one_letter_code
_entity_poly.pdbx_strand_id
1 'polypeptide(L)'
;MTYNKIRHLELLKRFLDFKNQGKDLYMESRDEYMELQEYRCALYHHIFWKSKEQFVLLMENYTHNSIDMEQFEIAFSQLWWETMKVYETFEIDLKELKNFELDPKSDRFGSWVTAVFRQFEVLEDEECTEQEVKDYVQNTLREIQLYL
;
A
#
# COMPACT_ATOMS: atom_id res chain seq x y z
N MET A 1 -9.31 10.55 -8.07
CA MET A 1 -10.05 9.69 -9.03
C MET A 1 -11.38 9.29 -8.41
N THR A 2 -12.48 9.29 -9.16
CA THR A 2 -13.74 8.67 -8.70
C THR A 2 -13.68 7.18 -9.01
N TYR A 3 -13.75 6.33 -7.99
CA TYR A 3 -13.61 4.89 -8.18
C TYR A 3 -14.83 4.28 -8.89
N ASN A 4 -14.62 3.73 -10.10
CA ASN A 4 -15.64 3.05 -10.88
C ASN A 4 -15.39 1.54 -10.90
N LYS A 5 -16.10 0.81 -10.04
CA LYS A 5 -15.99 -0.64 -9.90
C LYS A 5 -16.29 -1.41 -11.20
N ILE A 6 -17.29 -0.96 -11.96
CA ILE A 6 -17.69 -1.64 -13.21
C ILE A 6 -16.53 -1.55 -14.20
N ARG A 7 -15.98 -0.35 -14.36
CA ARG A 7 -14.85 -0.10 -15.27
C ARG A 7 -13.58 -0.84 -14.83
N HIS A 8 -13.29 -0.87 -13.52
CA HIS A 8 -12.18 -1.65 -13.01
C HIS A 8 -12.32 -3.15 -13.33
N LEU A 9 -13.51 -3.74 -13.12
CA LEU A 9 -13.78 -5.14 -13.47
C LEU A 9 -13.63 -5.43 -14.97
N GLU A 10 -14.03 -4.51 -15.84
CA GLU A 10 -13.85 -4.64 -17.30
C GLU A 10 -12.37 -4.65 -17.69
N LEU A 11 -11.61 -3.67 -17.18
CA LEU A 11 -10.17 -3.57 -17.45
C LEU A 11 -9.40 -4.77 -16.91
N LEU A 12 -9.73 -5.24 -15.70
CA LEU A 12 -9.07 -6.40 -15.11
C LEU A 12 -9.34 -7.68 -15.90
N LYS A 13 -10.58 -7.90 -16.37
CA LYS A 13 -10.87 -9.04 -17.26
C LYS A 13 -10.04 -8.97 -18.54
N ARG A 14 -10.01 -7.80 -19.19
CA ARG A 14 -9.25 -7.59 -20.42
C ARG A 14 -7.75 -7.81 -20.22
N PHE A 15 -7.20 -7.33 -19.10
CA PHE A 15 -5.81 -7.57 -18.71
C PHE A 15 -5.50 -9.06 -18.59
N LEU A 16 -6.36 -9.83 -17.90
CA LEU A 16 -6.19 -11.27 -17.73
C LEU A 16 -6.33 -12.03 -19.05
N ASP A 17 -7.28 -11.64 -19.91
CA ASP A 17 -7.48 -12.24 -21.23
C ASP A 17 -6.25 -12.04 -22.14
N PHE A 18 -5.64 -10.85 -22.13
CA PHE A 18 -4.40 -10.59 -22.86
C PHE A 18 -3.22 -11.38 -22.32
N LYS A 19 -3.05 -11.43 -20.99
CA LYS A 19 -2.01 -12.25 -20.36
C LYS A 19 -2.13 -13.72 -20.78
N ASN A 20 -3.34 -14.27 -20.83
CA ASN A 20 -3.60 -15.64 -21.27
C ASN A 20 -3.30 -15.87 -22.76
N GLN A 21 -3.36 -14.82 -23.59
CA GLN A 21 -2.99 -14.86 -25.01
C GLN A 21 -1.48 -14.61 -25.25
N GLY A 22 -0.68 -14.37 -24.21
CA GLY A 22 0.71 -13.96 -24.34
C GLY A 22 0.89 -12.52 -24.83
N LYS A 23 -0.14 -11.68 -24.67
CA LYS A 23 -0.14 -10.25 -25.01
C LYS A 23 0.03 -9.38 -23.77
N ASP A 24 0.49 -8.16 -23.99
CA ASP A 24 0.67 -7.15 -22.95
C ASP A 24 -0.32 -6.00 -23.15
N LEU A 25 -1.18 -5.75 -22.14
CA LEU A 25 -2.16 -4.66 -22.19
C LEU A 25 -1.49 -3.29 -22.37
N TYR A 26 -0.30 -3.06 -21.82
CA TYR A 26 0.43 -1.81 -22.00
C TYR A 26 0.79 -1.56 -23.47
N MET A 27 1.20 -2.61 -24.18
CA MET A 27 1.57 -2.53 -25.60
C MET A 27 0.33 -2.40 -26.50
N GLU A 28 -0.77 -3.06 -26.13
CA GLU A 28 -2.02 -3.06 -26.90
C GLU A 28 -2.85 -1.77 -26.67
N SER A 29 -2.80 -1.22 -25.46
CA SER A 29 -3.63 -0.09 -25.04
C SER A 29 -3.05 0.60 -23.80
N ARG A 30 -2.14 1.55 -24.04
CA ARG A 30 -1.48 2.30 -22.96
C ARG A 30 -2.48 3.00 -22.04
N ASP A 31 -3.51 3.63 -22.59
CA ASP A 31 -4.50 4.38 -21.81
C ASP A 31 -5.29 3.47 -20.86
N GLU A 32 -5.74 2.31 -21.34
CA GLU A 32 -6.43 1.32 -20.50
C GLU A 32 -5.51 0.71 -19.44
N TYR A 33 -4.23 0.50 -19.78
CA TYR A 33 -3.26 0.07 -18.79
C TYR A 33 -3.06 1.11 -17.70
N MET A 34 -2.88 2.38 -18.06
CA MET A 34 -2.73 3.47 -17.10
C MET A 34 -3.96 3.60 -16.21
N GLU A 35 -5.17 3.53 -16.79
CA GLU A 35 -6.43 3.56 -16.02
C GLU A 35 -6.52 2.37 -15.05
N LEU A 36 -6.10 1.17 -15.46
CA LEU A 36 -6.03 0.01 -14.58
C LEU A 36 -5.03 0.21 -13.43
N GLN A 37 -3.88 0.85 -13.69
CA GLN A 37 -2.92 1.19 -12.65
C GLN A 37 -3.49 2.17 -11.63
N GLU A 38 -4.30 3.14 -12.04
CA GLU A 38 -4.97 4.05 -11.10
C GLU A 38 -5.92 3.29 -10.16
N TYR A 39 -6.69 2.34 -10.69
CA TYR A 39 -7.54 1.48 -9.85
C TYR A 39 -6.74 0.57 -8.91
N ARG A 40 -5.63 0.02 -9.38
CA ARG A 40 -4.71 -0.78 -8.54
C ARG A 40 -4.09 0.05 -7.43
N CYS A 41 -3.70 1.29 -7.72
CA CYS A 41 -3.20 2.23 -6.72
C CYS A 41 -4.26 2.53 -5.64
N ALA A 42 -5.50 2.78 -6.03
CA ALA A 42 -6.59 2.98 -5.07
C ALA A 42 -6.85 1.73 -4.20
N LEU A 43 -6.81 0.54 -4.82
CA LEU A 43 -6.95 -0.72 -4.10
C LEU A 43 -5.80 -0.94 -3.12
N TYR A 44 -4.57 -0.67 -3.54
CA TYR A 44 -3.37 -0.73 -2.72
C TYR A 44 -3.52 0.09 -1.45
N HIS A 45 -3.87 1.37 -1.60
CA HIS A 45 -4.13 2.25 -0.47
C HIS A 45 -5.21 1.72 0.48
N HIS A 46 -6.31 1.21 -0.09
CA HIS A 46 -7.40 0.66 0.70
C HIS A 46 -7.03 -0.60 1.48
N ILE A 47 -6.26 -1.50 0.90
CA ILE A 47 -5.85 -2.74 1.56
C ILE A 47 -4.94 -2.42 2.75
N PHE A 48 -3.99 -1.49 2.58
CA PHE A 48 -3.18 -1.02 3.69
C PHE A 48 -4.01 -0.32 4.77
N TRP A 49 -5.00 0.48 4.37
CA TRP A 49 -5.91 1.17 5.30
C TRP A 49 -6.71 0.20 6.18
N LYS A 50 -7.05 -1.00 5.69
CA LYS A 50 -7.71 -2.03 6.53
C LYS A 50 -6.84 -2.46 7.72
N SER A 51 -5.51 -2.37 7.58
CA SER A 51 -4.54 -2.68 8.64
C SER A 51 -4.07 -1.44 9.42
N LYS A 52 -4.71 -0.27 9.21
CA LYS A 52 -4.21 1.03 9.73
C LYS A 52 -3.92 1.05 11.22
N GLU A 53 -4.79 0.43 12.03
CA GLU A 53 -4.66 0.44 13.50
C GLU A 53 -3.38 -0.26 13.95
N GLN A 54 -2.99 -1.33 13.27
CA GLN A 54 -1.78 -2.08 13.58
C GLN A 54 -0.52 -1.29 13.17
N PHE A 55 -0.54 -0.67 11.99
CA PHE A 55 0.56 0.19 11.54
C PHE A 55 0.75 1.40 12.47
N VAL A 56 -0.35 2.08 12.82
CA VAL A 56 -0.34 3.24 13.72
C VAL A 56 0.18 2.83 15.10
N LEU A 57 -0.27 1.71 15.65
CA LEU A 57 0.20 1.20 16.94
C LEU A 57 1.71 0.92 16.95
N LEU A 58 2.25 0.32 15.89
CA LEU A 58 3.69 0.08 15.79
C LEU A 58 4.48 1.40 15.74
N MET A 59 4.01 2.36 14.94
CA MET A 59 4.62 3.69 14.86
C MET A 59 4.56 4.43 16.21
N GLU A 60 3.42 4.39 16.90
CA GLU A 60 3.26 4.99 18.23
C GLU A 60 4.19 4.34 19.26
N ASN A 61 4.26 3.01 19.30
CA ASN A 61 5.13 2.30 20.24
C ASN A 61 6.61 2.67 20.02
N TYR A 62 7.05 2.74 18.76
CA TYR A 62 8.41 3.12 18.43
C TYR A 62 8.70 4.59 18.79
N THR A 63 7.82 5.50 18.39
CA THR A 63 7.99 6.94 18.65
C THR A 63 7.99 7.27 20.14
N HIS A 64 7.28 6.50 20.97
CA HIS A 64 7.27 6.61 22.43
C HIS A 64 8.34 5.78 23.16
N ASN A 65 9.27 5.13 22.45
CA ASN A 65 10.31 4.27 23.04
C ASN A 65 9.75 3.04 23.80
N SER A 66 8.55 2.58 23.46
CA SER A 66 8.01 1.33 24.01
C SER A 66 8.61 0.08 23.34
N ILE A 67 9.11 0.25 22.12
CA ILE A 67 9.92 -0.73 21.38
C ILE A 67 11.15 -0.01 20.80
N ASP A 68 12.24 -0.74 20.62
CA ASP A 68 13.45 -0.23 19.96
C ASP A 68 13.36 -0.32 18.42
N MET A 69 14.42 0.13 17.73
CA MET A 69 14.47 0.15 16.27
C MET A 69 14.37 -1.24 15.66
N GLU A 70 15.12 -2.22 16.19
CA GLU A 70 15.12 -3.60 15.69
C GLU A 70 13.74 -4.25 15.83
N GLN A 71 13.10 -4.11 17.00
CA GLN A 71 11.75 -4.60 17.24
C GLN A 71 10.72 -3.95 16.31
N PHE A 72 10.85 -2.64 16.09
CA PHE A 72 9.98 -1.89 15.19
C PHE A 72 10.15 -2.37 13.75
N GLU A 73 11.38 -2.46 13.26
CA GLU A 73 11.69 -2.91 11.90
C GLU A 73 11.11 -4.30 11.61
N ILE A 74 11.37 -5.27 12.49
CA ILE A 74 10.90 -6.65 12.31
C ILE A 74 9.36 -6.69 12.25
N ALA A 75 8.69 -6.08 13.24
CA ALA A 75 7.24 -6.14 13.33
C ALA A 75 6.55 -5.36 12.20
N PHE A 76 7.08 -4.19 11.84
CA PHE A 76 6.55 -3.35 10.77
C PHE A 76 6.74 -4.00 9.40
N SER A 77 7.94 -4.55 9.15
CA SER A 77 8.25 -5.28 7.92
C SER A 77 7.35 -6.51 7.75
N GLN A 78 7.14 -7.27 8.83
CA GLN A 78 6.24 -8.42 8.79
C GLN A 78 4.81 -8.00 8.41
N LEU A 79 4.27 -6.99 9.08
CA LEU A 79 2.92 -6.48 8.79
C LEU A 79 2.81 -5.94 7.35
N TRP A 80 3.84 -5.26 6.87
CA TRP A 80 3.93 -4.75 5.50
C TRP A 80 3.87 -5.89 4.49
N TRP A 81 4.70 -6.92 4.64
CA TRP A 81 4.72 -8.08 3.75
C TRP A 81 3.41 -8.88 3.77
N GLU A 82 2.82 -9.07 4.94
CA GLU A 82 1.51 -9.73 5.07
C GLU A 82 0.42 -8.95 4.33
N THR A 83 0.41 -7.62 4.48
CA THR A 83 -0.54 -6.74 3.80
C THR A 83 -0.31 -6.73 2.29
N MET A 84 0.95 -6.75 1.83
CA MET A 84 1.29 -6.85 0.40
C MET A 84 0.79 -8.14 -0.23
N LYS A 85 0.93 -9.28 0.45
CA LYS A 85 0.42 -10.57 -0.06
C LYS A 85 -1.10 -10.54 -0.24
N VAL A 86 -1.82 -9.86 0.65
CA VAL A 86 -3.27 -9.64 0.51
C VAL A 86 -3.55 -8.79 -0.73
N TYR A 87 -2.80 -7.71 -0.94
CA TYR A 87 -2.92 -6.87 -2.14
C TYR A 87 -2.65 -7.64 -3.43
N GLU A 88 -1.53 -8.37 -3.54
CA GLU A 88 -1.15 -9.15 -4.71
C GLU A 88 -2.21 -10.19 -5.09
N THR A 89 -2.83 -10.80 -4.08
CA THR A 89 -3.93 -11.75 -4.29
C THR A 89 -5.18 -11.02 -4.80
N PHE A 90 -5.52 -9.89 -4.20
CA PHE A 90 -6.75 -9.13 -4.51
C PHE A 90 -6.68 -8.46 -5.89
N GLU A 91 -5.52 -7.92 -6.30
CA GLU A 91 -5.41 -7.14 -7.54
C GLU A 91 -5.75 -7.92 -8.82
N ILE A 92 -5.77 -9.25 -8.74
CA ILE A 92 -6.19 -10.16 -9.82
C ILE A 92 -7.50 -10.91 -9.53
N ASP A 93 -8.09 -10.76 -8.34
CA ASP A 93 -9.30 -11.48 -7.94
C ASP A 93 -10.59 -10.76 -8.37
N LEU A 94 -11.14 -11.20 -9.49
CA LEU A 94 -12.40 -10.70 -10.03
C LEU A 94 -13.62 -10.93 -9.12
N LYS A 95 -13.58 -11.90 -8.20
CA LYS A 95 -14.71 -12.19 -7.30
C LYS A 95 -14.70 -11.23 -6.12
N GLU A 96 -13.58 -11.11 -5.44
CA GLU A 96 -13.43 -10.19 -4.31
C GLU A 96 -13.68 -8.74 -4.75
N LEU A 97 -13.24 -8.37 -5.95
CA LEU A 97 -13.45 -7.03 -6.49
C LEU A 97 -14.94 -6.67 -6.70
N LYS A 98 -15.83 -7.65 -6.90
CA LYS A 98 -17.28 -7.36 -7.06
C LYS A 98 -17.91 -6.82 -5.79
N ASN A 99 -17.43 -7.27 -4.63
CA ASN A 99 -17.93 -6.86 -3.32
C ASN A 99 -17.11 -5.69 -2.73
N PHE A 100 -16.11 -5.22 -3.45
CA PHE A 100 -15.27 -4.12 -3.02
C PHE A 100 -16.02 -2.79 -2.97
N GLU A 101 -15.77 -2.03 -1.90
CA GLU A 101 -16.16 -0.64 -1.74
C GLU A 101 -14.95 0.15 -1.25
N LEU A 102 -14.59 1.21 -1.97
CA LEU A 102 -13.44 2.04 -1.63
C LEU A 102 -13.82 3.00 -0.50
N ASP A 103 -13.02 3.00 0.56
CA ASP A 103 -13.06 4.05 1.58
C ASP A 103 -12.22 5.25 1.10
N PRO A 104 -12.82 6.44 0.87
CA PRO A 104 -12.06 7.63 0.47
C PRO A 104 -10.98 8.04 1.47
N LYS A 105 -11.13 7.71 2.77
CA LYS A 105 -10.11 8.00 3.79
C LYS A 105 -8.82 7.20 3.60
N SER A 106 -8.88 6.11 2.84
CA SER A 106 -7.72 5.29 2.57
C SER A 106 -6.68 5.95 1.67
N ASP A 107 -7.04 7.03 0.97
CA ASP A 107 -6.16 7.68 0.00
C ASP A 107 -4.76 7.95 0.58
N ARG A 108 -3.72 7.63 -0.20
CA ARG A 108 -2.29 7.75 0.16
C ARG A 108 -1.79 6.91 1.33
N PHE A 109 -2.65 6.23 2.10
CA PHE A 109 -2.22 5.54 3.31
C PHE A 109 -1.11 4.51 3.04
N GLY A 110 -1.30 3.68 2.02
CA GLY A 110 -0.26 2.71 1.61
C GLY A 110 1.06 3.37 1.21
N SER A 111 1.04 4.59 0.64
CA SER A 111 2.27 5.31 0.32
C SER A 111 3.01 5.76 1.57
N TRP A 112 2.32 6.27 2.58
CA TRP A 112 2.95 6.67 3.84
C TRP A 112 3.60 5.48 4.54
N VAL A 113 2.86 4.38 4.66
CA VAL A 113 3.38 3.15 5.29
C VAL A 113 4.59 2.61 4.52
N THR A 114 4.55 2.60 3.19
CA THR A 114 5.68 2.14 2.38
C THR A 114 6.88 3.08 2.45
N ALA A 115 6.65 4.38 2.59
CA ALA A 115 7.73 5.33 2.76
C ALA A 115 8.46 5.13 4.10
N VAL A 116 7.73 4.77 5.16
CA VAL A 116 8.31 4.33 6.44
C VAL A 116 9.10 3.04 6.28
N PHE A 117 8.52 2.01 5.64
CA PHE A 117 9.21 0.74 5.40
C PHE A 117 10.55 0.94 4.66
N ARG A 118 10.58 1.83 3.66
CA ARG A 118 11.80 2.16 2.92
C ARG A 118 12.87 2.88 3.75
N GLN A 119 12.53 3.45 4.90
CA GLN A 119 13.56 4.02 5.79
C GLN A 119 14.47 2.94 6.37
N PHE A 120 14.02 1.68 6.41
CA PHE A 120 14.86 0.57 6.87
C PHE A 120 16.00 0.32 5.87
N GLU A 121 15.72 0.32 4.57
CA GLU A 121 16.74 0.22 3.52
C GLU A 121 17.76 1.37 3.60
N VAL A 122 17.28 2.60 3.79
CA VAL A 122 18.16 3.79 3.93
C VAL A 122 19.04 3.70 5.19
N LEU A 123 18.52 3.13 6.27
CA LEU A 123 19.27 2.91 7.51
C LEU A 123 20.32 1.79 7.32
N GLU A 124 19.97 0.69 6.66
CA GLU A 124 20.89 -0.40 6.32
C GLU A 124 22.05 0.06 5.43
N ASP A 125 21.77 0.99 4.50
CA ASP A 125 22.77 1.62 3.64
C ASP A 125 23.62 2.70 4.37
N GLU A 126 23.42 2.88 5.69
CA GLU A 126 24.09 3.88 6.53
C GLU A 126 23.89 5.34 6.04
N GLU A 127 22.83 5.59 5.26
CA GLU A 127 22.48 6.92 4.73
C GLU A 127 21.68 7.78 5.71
N CYS A 128 21.15 7.17 6.78
CA CYS A 128 20.50 7.86 7.89
C CYS A 128 20.80 7.20 9.23
N THR A 129 20.41 7.86 10.31
CA THR A 129 20.49 7.38 11.68
C THR A 129 19.13 6.88 12.18
N GLU A 130 19.11 6.02 13.20
CA GLU A 130 17.87 5.59 13.84
C GLU A 130 17.01 6.77 14.33
N GLN A 131 17.65 7.86 14.77
CA GLN A 131 16.93 9.06 15.20
C GLN A 131 16.24 9.76 14.02
N GLU A 132 16.86 9.80 12.84
CA GLU A 132 16.24 10.34 11.63
C GLU A 132 15.07 9.47 11.15
N VAL A 133 15.19 8.14 11.25
CA VAL A 133 14.06 7.22 11.01
C VAL A 133 12.92 7.52 11.98
N LYS A 134 13.24 7.70 13.27
CA LYS A 134 12.24 8.03 14.28
C LYS A 134 11.52 9.35 14.02
N ASP A 135 12.26 10.39 13.65
CA ASP A 135 11.68 11.69 13.30
C ASP A 135 10.80 11.58 12.04
N TYR A 136 11.21 10.76 11.07
CA TYR A 136 10.42 10.46 9.88
C TYR A 136 9.10 9.76 10.24
N VAL A 137 9.15 8.75 11.10
CA VAL A 137 7.96 8.03 11.59
C VAL A 137 7.04 8.98 12.34
N GLN A 138 7.56 9.86 13.22
CA GLN A 138 6.77 10.86 13.92
C GLN A 138 6.04 11.81 12.96
N ASN A 139 6.73 12.30 11.93
CA ASN A 139 6.12 13.19 10.94
C ASN A 139 5.05 12.46 10.13
N THR A 140 5.31 11.22 9.72
CA THR A 140 4.34 10.39 9.00
C THR A 140 3.10 10.10 9.83
N LEU A 141 3.27 9.82 11.12
CA LEU A 141 2.17 9.59 12.05
C LEU A 141 1.27 10.82 12.18
N ARG A 142 1.85 12.03 12.23
CA ARG A 142 1.09 13.29 12.25
C ARG A 142 0.24 13.48 10.98
N GLU A 143 0.78 13.14 9.82
CA GLU A 143 0.05 13.18 8.55
C GLU A 143 -1.12 12.20 8.55
N ILE A 144 -0.89 10.95 8.99
CA ILE A 144 -1.93 9.91 9.08
C ILE A 144 -3.07 10.32 10.03
N GLN A 145 -2.74 10.90 11.18
CA GLN A 145 -3.73 11.28 12.20
C GLN A 145 -4.76 12.31 11.71
N LEU A 146 -4.46 13.07 10.66
CA LEU A 146 -5.42 14.01 10.05
C LEU A 146 -6.61 13.30 9.37
N TYR A 147 -6.49 12.01 9.08
CA TYR A 147 -7.46 11.22 8.30
C TYR A 147 -8.18 10.14 9.12
N LEU A 148 -7.71 9.84 10.33
CA LEU A 148 -8.34 8.92 11.27
C LEU A 148 -9.59 9.58 11.87
#